data_AF-A0A7Y6PJB5-F1
#
_entry.id   AF-A0A7Y6PJB5-F1
#
_cell.length_a   1.000
_cell.length_b   1.000
_cell.length_c   1.000
_cell.angle_alpha   90.00
_cell.angle_beta   90.00
_cell.angle_gamma   90.00
#
_symmetry.space_group_name_H-M   'P 1'
#
loop_
_entity.id
_entity.type
_entity.pdbx_description
1 polymer ?
#
loop_
_entity_poly.entity_id
_entity_poly.type
_entity_poly.pdbx_seq_one_letter_code
_entity_poly.pdbx_strand_id
1 'polypeptide(L)'
;ALTTLAELAIQKGDDGRAAWHLRAVLALDPADAYARAALADTMLDGDPAGASALLAGYEAIDNLLVRRAIAESRAHGPDAARLAAMMRERIAAAAVRGDRVHLREEAMFVLAVESDPDRALRLAIANWDQQKELADARLLAETAAEARDGAAAAPVIEWARNTGVRDIRLDRWLVRLGVSR
;
A
#
# COMPACT_ATOMS: atom_id res chain seq x y z
N ALA A 1 16.42 -1.18 14.76
CA ALA A 1 17.04 -2.40 14.21
C ALA A 1 16.01 -3.37 13.62
N LEU A 2 14.99 -3.79 14.39
CA LEU A 2 13.97 -4.75 13.91
C LEU A 2 13.15 -4.25 12.71
N THR A 3 12.72 -2.99 12.72
CA THR A 3 11.98 -2.38 11.60
C THR A 3 12.78 -2.42 10.28
N THR A 4 14.06 -2.03 10.32
CA THR A 4 14.96 -2.09 9.16
C THR A 4 15.15 -3.53 8.66
N LEU A 5 15.26 -4.51 9.56
CA LEU A 5 15.36 -5.92 9.17
C LEU A 5 14.07 -6.41 8.49
N ALA A 6 12.90 -5.97 8.99
CA ALA A 6 11.63 -6.25 8.34
C ALA A 6 11.56 -5.64 6.94
N GLU A 7 11.92 -4.38 6.78
CA GLU A 7 11.92 -3.68 5.47
C GLU A 7 12.81 -4.37 4.45
N LEU A 8 14.01 -4.79 4.86
CA LEU A 8 14.93 -5.55 4.00
C LEU A 8 14.37 -6.93 3.63
N ALA A 9 13.65 -7.59 4.54
CA ALA A 9 12.97 -8.85 4.25
C ALA A 9 11.82 -8.65 3.26
N ILE A 10 11.00 -7.60 3.42
CA ILE A 10 9.94 -7.21 2.48
C ILE A 10 10.54 -6.94 1.10
N GLN A 11 11.66 -6.21 1.02
CA GLN A 11 12.32 -5.92 -0.25
C GLN A 11 12.80 -7.18 -0.98
N LYS A 12 13.20 -8.20 -0.22
CA LYS A 12 13.61 -9.52 -0.73
C LYS A 12 12.44 -10.48 -0.96
N GLY A 13 11.20 -10.06 -0.74
CA GLY A 13 10.02 -10.93 -0.82
C GLY A 13 9.97 -12.03 0.25
N ASP A 14 10.74 -11.91 1.34
CA ASP A 14 10.73 -12.85 2.46
C ASP A 14 9.68 -12.40 3.50
N ASP A 15 8.42 -12.56 3.12
CA ASP A 15 7.26 -12.13 3.93
C ASP A 15 7.21 -12.87 5.28
N GLY A 16 7.71 -14.10 5.35
CA GLY A 16 7.83 -14.86 6.60
C GLY A 16 8.80 -14.22 7.59
N ARG A 17 10.01 -13.85 7.16
CA ARG A 17 10.95 -13.12 8.02
C ARG A 17 10.48 -11.71 8.33
N ALA A 18 9.89 -11.02 7.37
CA ALA A 18 9.31 -9.70 7.59
C ALA A 18 8.26 -9.75 8.72
N ALA A 19 7.31 -10.68 8.63
CA ALA A 19 6.27 -10.86 9.64
C ALA A 19 6.85 -11.23 11.01
N TRP A 20 7.91 -12.03 11.08
CA TRP A 20 8.60 -12.34 12.34
C TRP A 20 9.17 -11.08 13.00
N HIS A 21 9.91 -10.25 12.26
CA HIS A 21 10.47 -9.00 12.77
C HIS A 21 9.40 -8.00 13.18
N LEU A 22 8.33 -7.87 12.39
CA LEU A 22 7.24 -6.91 12.65
C LEU A 22 6.42 -7.31 13.88
N ARG A 23 6.17 -8.61 14.09
CA ARG A 23 5.55 -9.08 15.35
C ARG A 23 6.43 -8.80 16.56
N ALA A 24 7.75 -8.90 16.43
CA ALA A 24 8.66 -8.53 17.50
C ALA A 24 8.63 -7.01 17.79
N VAL A 25 8.48 -6.16 16.77
CA VAL A 25 8.25 -4.71 16.96
C VAL A 25 6.94 -4.47 17.72
N LEU A 26 5.84 -5.10 17.29
CA LEU A 26 4.53 -4.94 17.93
C LEU A 26 4.46 -5.51 19.35
N ALA A 27 5.31 -6.46 19.70
CA ALA A 27 5.43 -6.95 21.07
C ALA A 27 6.10 -5.92 22.00
N LEU A 28 6.97 -5.06 21.44
CA LEU A 28 7.62 -3.96 22.17
C LEU A 28 6.74 -2.70 22.19
N ASP A 29 6.11 -2.38 21.07
CA ASP A 29 5.16 -1.27 20.95
C ASP A 29 3.90 -1.71 20.19
N PRO A 30 2.84 -2.12 20.92
CA PRO A 30 1.58 -2.52 20.29
C PRO A 30 0.88 -1.40 19.50
N ALA A 31 1.21 -0.13 19.76
CA ALA A 31 0.62 1.03 19.11
C ALA A 31 1.35 1.45 17.83
N ASP A 32 2.45 0.80 17.47
CA ASP A 32 3.21 1.10 16.25
C ASP A 32 2.36 0.84 14.99
N ALA A 33 1.74 1.90 14.48
CA ALA A 33 0.88 1.86 13.32
C ALA A 33 1.65 1.52 12.04
N TYR A 34 2.94 1.88 11.95
CA TYR A 34 3.76 1.55 10.79
C TYR A 34 4.04 0.05 10.74
N ALA A 35 4.51 -0.53 11.85
CA ALA A 35 4.78 -1.97 11.94
C ALA A 35 3.52 -2.80 11.71
N ARG A 36 2.37 -2.33 12.23
CA ARG A 36 1.08 -2.98 12.01
C ARG A 36 0.64 -2.94 10.55
N ALA A 37 0.79 -1.79 9.89
CA ALA A 37 0.50 -1.65 8.46
C ALA A 37 1.38 -2.56 7.60
N ALA A 38 2.69 -2.56 7.86
CA ALA A 38 3.64 -3.41 7.15
C ALA A 38 3.36 -4.91 7.37
N LEU A 39 2.94 -5.30 8.58
CA LEU A 39 2.58 -6.70 8.87
C LEU A 39 1.33 -7.10 8.10
N ALA A 40 0.31 -6.25 8.06
CA ALA A 40 -0.87 -6.50 7.24
C ALA A 40 -0.51 -6.65 5.75
N ASP A 41 0.39 -5.82 5.22
CA ASP A 41 0.84 -5.87 3.82
C ASP A 41 1.58 -7.18 3.46
N THR A 42 2.13 -7.92 4.43
CA THR A 42 2.67 -9.28 4.20
C THR A 42 1.60 -10.37 4.15
N MET A 43 0.39 -10.06 4.60
CA MET A 43 -0.72 -11.01 4.73
C MET A 43 -1.78 -10.82 3.64
N LEU A 44 -1.89 -9.64 3.01
CA LEU A 44 -2.98 -9.30 2.09
C LEU A 44 -3.19 -10.26 0.90
N ASP A 45 -2.15 -10.94 0.43
CA ASP A 45 -2.24 -11.88 -0.70
C ASP A 45 -2.50 -13.33 -0.25
N GLY A 46 -2.04 -13.73 0.95
CA GLY A 46 -2.08 -15.12 1.42
C GLY A 46 -3.07 -15.40 2.56
N ASP A 47 -3.31 -14.41 3.42
CA ASP A 47 -4.22 -14.46 4.57
C ASP A 47 -4.92 -13.09 4.76
N PRO A 48 -5.78 -12.67 3.81
CA PRO A 48 -6.49 -11.40 3.91
C PRO A 48 -7.44 -11.36 5.12
N ALA A 49 -8.02 -12.49 5.53
CA ALA A 49 -8.86 -12.55 6.74
C ALA A 49 -8.05 -12.25 8.02
N GLY A 50 -6.87 -12.84 8.16
CA GLY A 50 -5.95 -12.54 9.25
C GLY A 50 -5.44 -11.10 9.22
N ALA A 51 -5.20 -10.54 8.03
CA ALA A 51 -4.84 -9.13 7.87
C ALA A 51 -5.96 -8.21 8.38
N SER A 52 -7.22 -8.53 8.07
CA SER A 52 -8.36 -7.77 8.59
C SER A 52 -8.45 -7.85 10.11
N ALA A 53 -8.32 -9.05 10.67
CA ALA A 53 -8.37 -9.27 12.11
C ALA A 53 -7.26 -8.52 12.86
N LEU A 54 -6.04 -8.46 12.31
CA LEU A 54 -4.92 -7.69 12.86
C LEU A 54 -5.21 -6.18 12.97
N LEU A 55 -6.03 -5.66 12.06
CA LEU A 55 -6.36 -4.24 11.92
C LEU A 55 -7.69 -3.86 12.59
N ALA A 56 -8.40 -4.83 13.17
CA ALA A 56 -9.64 -4.58 13.88
C ALA A 56 -9.43 -3.68 15.10
N GLY A 57 -10.25 -2.63 15.24
CA GLY A 57 -10.16 -1.64 16.33
C GLY A 57 -9.25 -0.44 16.03
N TYR A 58 -8.57 -0.41 14.88
CA TYR A 58 -7.66 0.68 14.49
C TYR A 58 -8.19 1.55 13.35
N GLU A 59 -9.50 1.51 13.08
CA GLU A 59 -10.15 2.23 11.99
C GLU A 59 -10.04 3.76 12.10
N ALA A 60 -9.62 4.29 13.25
CA ALA A 60 -9.33 5.72 13.41
C ALA A 60 -8.14 6.17 12.54
N ILE A 61 -7.20 5.27 12.21
CA ILE A 61 -5.97 5.59 11.48
C ILE A 61 -6.17 5.24 10.00
N ASP A 62 -6.17 6.24 9.11
CA ASP A 62 -6.47 6.06 7.68
C ASP A 62 -5.58 5.00 6.99
N ASN A 63 -4.28 5.03 7.30
CA ASN A 63 -3.31 4.06 6.79
C ASN A 63 -3.64 2.60 7.16
N LEU A 64 -4.30 2.37 8.31
CA LEU A 64 -4.74 1.05 8.75
C LEU A 64 -6.15 0.72 8.25
N LEU A 65 -7.04 1.72 8.22
CA LEU A 65 -8.38 1.59 7.68
C LEU A 65 -8.37 1.14 6.23
N VAL A 66 -7.56 1.76 5.36
CA VAL A 66 -7.49 1.38 3.94
C VAL A 66 -7.04 -0.07 3.78
N ARG A 67 -6.02 -0.50 4.54
CA ARG A 67 -5.54 -1.90 4.48
C ARG A 67 -6.59 -2.88 4.95
N ARG A 68 -7.37 -2.54 5.98
CA ARG A 68 -8.48 -3.40 6.42
C ARG A 68 -9.59 -3.47 5.39
N ALA A 69 -9.93 -2.35 4.74
CA ALA A 69 -10.90 -2.34 3.65
C ALA A 69 -10.44 -3.22 2.46
N ILE A 70 -9.15 -3.16 2.10
CA ILE A 70 -8.54 -4.03 1.08
C ILE A 70 -8.59 -5.50 1.52
N ALA A 71 -8.22 -5.79 2.76
CA ALA A 71 -8.24 -7.13 3.32
C ALA A 71 -9.66 -7.74 3.29
N GLU A 72 -10.68 -7.00 3.74
CA GLU A 72 -12.08 -7.44 3.68
C GLU A 72 -12.59 -7.60 2.25
N SER A 73 -12.23 -6.70 1.34
CA SER A 73 -12.58 -6.81 -0.08
C SER A 73 -12.05 -8.11 -0.69
N ARG A 74 -10.76 -8.41 -0.47
CA ARG A 74 -10.09 -9.63 -0.97
C ARG A 74 -10.59 -10.91 -0.30
N ALA A 75 -10.95 -10.84 0.98
CA ALA A 75 -11.49 -11.99 1.72
C ALA A 75 -12.99 -12.22 1.44
N HIS A 76 -13.66 -11.33 0.69
CA HIS A 76 -15.13 -11.27 0.62
C HIS A 76 -15.77 -11.28 2.01
N GLY A 77 -15.14 -10.56 2.95
CA GLY A 77 -15.52 -10.57 4.35
C GLY A 77 -16.76 -9.73 4.64
N PRO A 78 -17.38 -9.93 5.83
CA PRO A 78 -18.65 -9.30 6.19
C PRO A 78 -18.55 -7.79 6.39
N ASP A 79 -17.35 -7.27 6.66
CA ASP A 79 -17.14 -5.83 6.92
C ASP A 79 -16.81 -5.03 5.65
N ALA A 80 -16.63 -5.70 4.50
CA ALA A 80 -16.16 -5.07 3.26
C ALA A 80 -16.99 -3.84 2.86
N ALA A 81 -18.31 -3.97 2.83
CA ALA A 81 -19.20 -2.86 2.45
C ALA A 81 -19.13 -1.69 3.44
N ARG A 82 -19.09 -1.98 4.74
CA ARG A 82 -19.04 -0.97 5.81
C ARG A 82 -17.73 -0.19 5.76
N LEU A 83 -16.59 -0.89 5.66
CA LEU A 83 -15.28 -0.24 5.60
C LEU A 83 -15.09 0.56 4.31
N ALA A 84 -15.62 0.07 3.18
CA ALA A 84 -15.59 0.82 1.94
C ALA A 84 -16.40 2.12 2.03
N ALA A 85 -17.59 2.09 2.63
CA ALA A 85 -18.39 3.28 2.87
C ALA A 85 -17.64 4.29 3.75
N MET A 86 -17.04 3.81 4.85
CA MET A 86 -16.25 4.63 5.77
C MET A 86 -15.04 5.30 5.08
N MET A 87 -14.32 4.58 4.21
CA MET A 87 -13.24 5.17 3.41
C MET A 87 -13.75 6.27 2.48
N ARG A 88 -14.87 6.05 1.76
CA ARG A 88 -15.45 7.07 0.87
C ARG A 88 -15.86 8.32 1.63
N GLU A 89 -16.46 8.18 2.81
CA GLU A 89 -16.83 9.31 3.66
C GLU A 89 -15.60 10.14 4.06
N ARG A 90 -14.50 9.48 4.46
CA ARG A 90 -13.25 10.18 4.82
C ARG A 90 -12.61 10.89 3.64
N ILE A 91 -12.57 10.24 2.47
CA ILE A 91 -12.07 10.83 1.23
C ILE A 91 -12.91 12.06 0.85
N ALA A 92 -14.24 11.94 0.88
CA ALA A 92 -15.13 13.05 0.59
C ALA A 92 -14.95 14.22 1.57
N ALA A 93 -14.81 13.94 2.86
CA ALA A 93 -14.57 14.96 3.88
C ALA A 93 -13.22 15.67 3.69
N ALA A 94 -12.16 14.94 3.30
CA ALA A 94 -10.86 15.54 3.00
C ALA A 94 -10.92 16.45 1.76
N ALA A 95 -11.62 16.01 0.70
CA ALA A 95 -11.80 16.80 -0.51
C ALA A 95 -12.49 18.14 -0.25
N VAL A 96 -13.52 18.17 0.61
CA VAL A 96 -14.23 19.42 0.99
C VAL A 96 -13.30 20.42 1.68
N ARG A 97 -12.33 19.95 2.48
CA ARG A 97 -11.36 20.82 3.15
C ARG A 97 -10.20 21.25 2.25
N GLY A 98 -10.10 20.68 1.05
CA GLY A 98 -8.92 20.84 0.18
C GLY A 98 -7.69 20.07 0.70
N ASP A 99 -7.87 19.14 1.64
CA ASP A 99 -6.79 18.35 2.20
C ASP A 99 -6.34 17.29 1.20
N ARG A 100 -5.06 17.29 0.85
CA ARG A 100 -4.42 16.26 0.01
C ARG A 100 -3.46 15.37 0.80
N VAL A 101 -3.67 15.24 2.11
CA VAL A 101 -2.71 14.61 3.04
C VAL A 101 -2.65 13.07 2.89
N HIS A 102 -3.68 12.43 2.31
CA HIS A 102 -3.82 10.97 2.26
C HIS A 102 -3.93 10.41 0.83
N LEU A 103 -3.17 10.98 -0.12
CA LEU A 103 -3.22 10.56 -1.52
C LEU A 103 -2.80 9.10 -1.73
N ARG A 104 -1.82 8.60 -0.96
CA ARG A 104 -1.42 7.19 -0.98
C ARG A 104 -2.57 6.28 -0.59
N GLU A 105 -3.21 6.54 0.54
CA GLU A 105 -4.33 5.73 1.03
C GLU A 105 -5.52 5.79 0.07
N GLU A 106 -5.83 6.97 -0.49
CA GLU A 106 -6.88 7.09 -1.50
C GLU A 106 -6.56 6.26 -2.75
N ALA A 107 -5.34 6.37 -3.29
CA ALA A 107 -4.90 5.59 -4.45
C ALA A 107 -5.00 4.07 -4.20
N MET A 108 -4.56 3.61 -3.03
CA MET A 108 -4.68 2.20 -2.63
C MET A 108 -6.14 1.74 -2.58
N PHE A 109 -7.03 2.55 -1.98
CA PHE A 109 -8.45 2.24 -1.89
C PHE A 109 -9.12 2.17 -3.26
N VAL A 110 -8.90 3.19 -4.09
CA VAL A 110 -9.48 3.29 -5.43
C VAL A 110 -9.04 2.13 -6.32
N LEU A 111 -7.75 1.75 -6.24
CA LEU A 111 -7.24 0.61 -7.00
C LEU A 111 -7.87 -0.70 -6.54
N ALA A 112 -7.76 -1.02 -5.25
CA ALA A 112 -8.00 -2.37 -4.76
C ALA A 112 -9.45 -2.64 -4.32
N VAL A 113 -10.25 -1.59 -4.07
CA VAL A 113 -11.64 -1.72 -3.64
C VAL A 113 -12.60 -1.18 -4.70
N GLU A 114 -12.31 -0.05 -5.32
CA GLU A 114 -13.18 0.53 -6.36
C GLU A 114 -12.88 0.00 -7.76
N SER A 115 -11.73 -0.68 -7.96
CA SER A 115 -11.30 -1.25 -9.24
C SER A 115 -11.23 -0.20 -10.36
N ASP A 116 -10.81 1.03 -10.03
CA ASP A 116 -10.62 2.14 -10.97
C ASP A 116 -9.13 2.49 -11.10
N PRO A 117 -8.39 1.75 -11.95
CA PRO A 117 -6.95 1.94 -12.06
C PRO A 117 -6.56 3.31 -12.64
N ASP A 118 -7.40 3.91 -13.50
CA ASP A 118 -7.13 5.23 -14.08
C ASP A 118 -7.18 6.34 -13.02
N ARG A 119 -8.18 6.30 -12.12
CA ARG A 119 -8.24 7.24 -11.00
C ARG A 119 -7.14 6.97 -9.98
N ALA A 120 -6.87 5.70 -9.68
CA ALA A 120 -5.78 5.35 -8.76
C ALA A 120 -4.42 5.84 -9.28
N LEU A 121 -4.16 5.73 -10.59
CA LEU A 121 -2.94 6.24 -11.23
C LEU A 121 -2.81 7.76 -11.06
N ARG A 122 -3.87 8.53 -11.32
CA ARG A 122 -3.84 9.99 -11.12
C ARG A 122 -3.52 10.37 -9.68
N LEU A 123 -4.06 9.63 -8.71
CA LEU A 123 -3.78 9.84 -7.29
C LEU A 123 -2.34 9.45 -6.93
N ALA A 124 -1.84 8.32 -7.45
CA ALA A 124 -0.48 7.85 -7.22
C ALA A 124 0.58 8.81 -7.81
N ILE A 125 0.31 9.39 -8.99
CA ILE A 125 1.16 10.45 -9.58
C ILE A 125 1.19 11.67 -8.66
N ALA A 126 0.02 12.17 -8.25
CA ALA A 126 -0.05 13.34 -7.36
C ALA A 126 0.63 13.09 -6.01
N ASN A 127 0.54 11.86 -5.50
CA ASN A 127 1.24 11.44 -4.31
C ASN A 127 2.77 11.43 -4.51
N TRP A 128 3.25 10.89 -5.64
CA TRP A 128 4.68 10.84 -5.99
C TRP A 128 5.32 12.25 -6.11
N ASP A 129 4.55 13.23 -6.56
CA ASP A 129 4.99 14.62 -6.63
C ASP A 129 5.23 15.22 -5.23
N GLN A 130 4.51 14.75 -4.21
CA GLN A 130 4.61 15.22 -2.82
C GLN A 130 5.58 14.40 -1.98
N GLN A 131 5.59 13.07 -2.15
CA GLN A 131 6.34 12.11 -1.35
C GLN A 131 6.97 11.05 -2.25
N LYS A 132 8.22 10.69 -1.98
CA LYS A 132 9.00 9.75 -2.80
C LYS A 132 9.57 8.60 -1.96
N GLU A 133 8.69 7.88 -1.29
CA GLU A 133 9.02 6.66 -0.55
C GLU A 133 8.97 5.42 -1.45
N LEU A 134 9.61 4.33 -1.03
CA LEU A 134 9.56 3.06 -1.77
C LEU A 134 8.12 2.52 -1.91
N ALA A 135 7.26 2.75 -0.92
CA ALA A 135 5.85 2.39 -1.01
C ALA A 135 5.11 3.18 -2.11
N ASP A 136 5.45 4.45 -2.31
CA ASP A 136 4.89 5.29 -3.38
C ASP A 136 5.35 4.82 -4.75
N ALA A 137 6.62 4.46 -4.86
CA ALA A 137 7.19 3.92 -6.10
C ALA A 137 6.47 2.64 -6.51
N ARG A 138 6.25 1.72 -5.56
CA ARG A 138 5.49 0.47 -5.79
C ARG A 138 4.07 0.77 -6.26
N LEU A 139 3.36 1.65 -5.56
CA LEU A 139 1.97 1.99 -5.86
C LEU A 139 1.81 2.67 -7.23
N LEU A 140 2.71 3.60 -7.57
CA LEU A 140 2.70 4.25 -8.88
C LEU A 140 3.03 3.27 -10.02
N ALA A 141 3.99 2.37 -9.83
CA ALA A 141 4.27 1.33 -10.83
C ALA A 141 3.10 0.34 -10.99
N GLU A 142 2.46 -0.07 -9.89
CA GLU A 142 1.30 -0.94 -9.89
C GLU A 142 0.10 -0.30 -10.61
N THR A 143 -0.27 0.91 -10.22
CA THR A 143 -1.39 1.64 -10.83
C THR A 143 -1.15 1.90 -12.33
N ALA A 144 0.07 2.24 -12.73
CA ALA A 144 0.43 2.41 -14.13
C ALA A 144 0.28 1.10 -14.93
N ALA A 145 0.69 -0.04 -14.34
CA ALA A 145 0.55 -1.34 -14.97
C ALA A 145 -0.91 -1.76 -15.11
N GLU A 146 -1.74 -1.55 -14.09
CA GLU A 146 -3.18 -1.88 -14.13
C GLU A 146 -3.97 -0.95 -15.05
N ALA A 147 -3.62 0.34 -15.11
CA ALA A 147 -4.20 1.31 -16.05
C ALA A 147 -3.71 1.11 -17.50
N ARG A 148 -2.70 0.24 -17.71
CA ARG A 148 -2.02 0.03 -19.01
C ARG A 148 -1.39 1.31 -19.57
N ASP A 149 -1.00 2.23 -18.70
CA ASP A 149 -0.27 3.45 -19.04
C ASP A 149 1.17 3.33 -18.53
N GLY A 150 1.98 2.57 -19.27
CA GLY A 150 3.39 2.40 -18.90
C GLY A 150 4.23 3.67 -18.98
N ALA A 151 3.77 4.68 -19.74
CA ALA A 151 4.47 5.96 -19.83
C ALA A 151 4.39 6.72 -18.50
N ALA A 152 3.27 6.61 -17.78
CA ALA A 152 3.09 7.23 -16.47
C ALA A 152 4.07 6.72 -15.39
N ALA A 153 4.66 5.53 -15.56
CA ALA A 153 5.66 4.99 -14.63
C ALA A 153 7.08 5.55 -14.84
N ALA A 154 7.31 6.38 -15.87
CA ALA A 154 8.65 6.91 -16.19
C ALA A 154 9.39 7.55 -14.99
N PRO A 155 8.75 8.37 -14.13
CA PRO A 155 9.42 8.97 -12.98
C PRO A 155 9.93 7.93 -11.96
N VAL A 156 9.19 6.84 -11.77
CA VAL A 156 9.58 5.75 -10.85
C VAL A 156 10.70 4.92 -11.45
N ILE A 157 10.66 4.66 -12.75
CA ILE A 157 11.71 3.94 -13.47
C ILE A 157 13.03 4.70 -13.35
N GLU A 158 13.01 6.01 -13.59
CA GLU A 158 14.19 6.87 -13.46
C GLU A 158 14.70 6.91 -12.02
N TRP A 159 13.82 7.16 -11.05
CA TRP A 159 14.18 7.17 -9.63
C TRP A 159 14.82 5.86 -9.21
N ALA A 160 14.28 4.73 -9.66
CA ALA A 160 14.81 3.42 -9.30
C ALA A 160 16.19 3.13 -9.92
N ARG A 161 16.45 3.63 -11.14
CA ARG A 161 17.78 3.58 -11.76
C ARG A 161 18.78 4.45 -11.01
N ASN A 162 18.39 5.67 -10.64
CA ASN A 162 19.27 6.65 -9.97
C ASN A 162 19.62 6.24 -8.54
N THR A 163 18.69 5.62 -7.81
CA THR A 163 18.92 5.16 -6.44
C THR A 163 19.55 3.78 -6.35
N GLY A 164 19.44 2.97 -7.40
CA GLY A 164 19.88 1.56 -7.39
C GLY A 164 19.06 0.68 -6.46
N VAL A 165 17.87 1.11 -6.02
CA VAL A 165 17.02 0.37 -5.08
C VAL A 165 16.69 -1.02 -5.64
N ARG A 166 16.80 -2.05 -4.79
CA ARG A 166 16.48 -3.44 -5.14
C ARG A 166 15.26 -3.87 -4.36
N ASP A 167 14.16 -4.13 -5.05
CA ASP A 167 12.89 -4.42 -4.42
C ASP A 167 12.03 -5.34 -5.29
N ILE A 168 11.79 -6.57 -4.84
CA ILE A 168 11.05 -7.58 -5.62
C ILE A 168 9.63 -7.11 -5.96
N ARG A 169 8.98 -6.40 -5.03
CA ARG A 169 7.60 -5.94 -5.21
C ARG A 169 7.51 -4.88 -6.32
N LEU A 170 8.42 -3.91 -6.34
CA LEU A 170 8.54 -2.92 -7.42
C LEU A 170 8.99 -3.59 -8.73
N ASP A 171 9.99 -4.46 -8.68
CA ASP A 171 10.54 -5.12 -9.88
C ASP A 171 9.48 -5.94 -10.62
N ARG A 172 8.56 -6.60 -9.89
CA ARG A 172 7.40 -7.29 -10.47
C ARG A 172 6.59 -6.38 -11.40
N TRP A 173 6.29 -5.16 -10.97
CA TRP A 173 5.50 -4.20 -11.75
C TRP A 173 6.28 -3.64 -12.92
N LEU A 174 7.56 -3.34 -12.72
CA LEU A 174 8.44 -2.87 -13.79
C LEU A 174 8.58 -3.90 -14.93
N VAL A 175 8.71 -5.19 -14.59
CA VAL A 175 8.71 -6.26 -15.59
C VAL A 175 7.40 -6.29 -16.38
N ARG A 176 6.25 -6.14 -15.69
CA ARG A 176 4.92 -6.11 -16.34
C ARG A 176 4.73 -4.88 -17.25
N LEU A 177 5.48 -3.81 -16.99
CA LEU A 177 5.58 -2.60 -17.82
C LEU A 177 6.62 -2.71 -18.95
N GLY A 178 7.28 -3.86 -19.12
CA GLY A 178 8.30 -4.08 -20.15
C GLY A 178 9.66 -3.46 -19.83
N VAL A 179 9.90 -3.10 -18.57
CA VAL A 179 11.18 -2.54 -18.10
C VAL A 179 12.04 -3.66 -17.53
N SER A 180 13.12 -3.99 -18.22
CA SER A 180 14.18 -4.84 -17.69
C SER A 180 15.18 -4.00 -16.89
N ARG A 181 15.57 -4.48 -15.71
CA ARG A 181 16.64 -3.90 -14.87
C ARG A 181 17.93 -4.71 -14.96
#